data_AF-A0A178ZUH3-F1
#
_entry.id   AF-A0A178ZUH3-F1
#
_cell.length_a   1.000
_cell.length_b   1.000
_cell.length_c   1.000
_cell.angle_alpha   90.00
_cell.angle_beta   90.00
_cell.angle_gamma   90.00
#
_symmetry.space_group_name_H-M   'P 1'
#
loop_
_entity.id
_entity.type
_entity.pdbx_description
1 polymer ?
#
loop_
_entity_poly.entity_id
_entity_poly.type
_entity_poly.pdbx_seq_one_letter_code
_entity_poly.pdbx_strand_id
1 'polypeptide(L)'
;MSDLYEDPGFLEWVARDEAFQYGAQDFIQTHPPAGMTPFTRGALHNLVFSYYGTSRDLRMQGQILALHNMYNLEGLMDMDLLDTVRANVEANRTTGPGPNTPSQPATPSQPATPSGGLDNQTTGNQTPRQPSPLSNATQSPRHHAGTGSGTNSPIKCHPADLQHIVAIANRSKDWMYKCDACGHEILYRGEFVRHMKDRLGRVGFDIVRATPETEDRWYGVDAAGNEYVGMLVAKIGTGERNRQRMRSPCRHR
;
A
#
# COMPACT_ATOMS: atom_id res chain seq x y z
N MET A 1 -12.18 -37.74 -7.49
CA MET A 1 -11.26 -36.70 -7.98
C MET A 1 -11.83 -35.38 -7.50
N SER A 2 -11.31 -34.88 -6.39
CA SER A 2 -11.71 -33.58 -5.86
C SER A 2 -10.91 -32.54 -6.63
N ASP A 3 -11.57 -31.79 -7.51
CA ASP A 3 -10.99 -30.59 -8.10
C ASP A 3 -10.65 -29.65 -6.94
N LEU A 4 -9.36 -29.58 -6.61
CA LEU A 4 -8.81 -28.57 -5.71
C LEU A 4 -9.07 -27.23 -6.38
N TYR A 5 -10.17 -26.59 -6.00
CA TYR A 5 -10.52 -25.26 -6.42
C TYR A 5 -9.51 -24.29 -5.82
N GLU A 6 -8.42 -24.03 -6.55
CA GLU A 6 -7.47 -22.98 -6.21
C GLU A 6 -8.18 -21.64 -6.30
N ASP A 7 -8.10 -20.86 -5.22
CA ASP A 7 -8.65 -19.51 -5.19
C ASP A 7 -7.94 -18.66 -6.26
N PRO A 8 -8.65 -18.11 -7.26
CA PRO A 8 -8.06 -17.24 -8.27
C PRO A 8 -7.33 -16.04 -7.67
N GLY A 9 -7.77 -15.58 -6.49
CA GLY A 9 -7.06 -14.54 -5.75
C GLY A 9 -5.65 -14.99 -5.37
N PHE A 10 -5.51 -16.17 -4.78
CA PHE A 10 -4.20 -16.70 -4.35
C PHE A 10 -3.20 -16.77 -5.51
N LEU A 11 -3.62 -17.26 -6.68
CA LEU A 11 -2.77 -17.32 -7.86
C LEU A 11 -2.30 -15.93 -8.33
N GLU A 12 -3.15 -14.91 -8.22
CA GLU A 12 -2.77 -13.52 -8.53
C GLU A 12 -1.71 -12.99 -7.56
N TRP A 13 -1.81 -13.28 -6.25
CA TRP A 13 -0.80 -12.87 -5.27
C TRP A 13 0.54 -13.54 -5.53
N VAL A 14 0.56 -14.85 -5.79
CA VAL A 14 1.77 -15.60 -6.12
C VAL A 14 2.44 -15.03 -7.37
N ALA A 15 1.66 -14.75 -8.42
CA ALA A 15 2.19 -14.17 -9.66
C ALA A 15 2.79 -12.77 -9.43
N ARG A 16 2.21 -11.94 -8.56
CA ARG A 16 2.75 -10.63 -8.22
C ARG A 16 4.05 -10.72 -7.43
N ASP A 17 4.13 -11.65 -6.49
CA ASP A 17 5.35 -11.88 -5.71
C ASP A 17 6.50 -12.35 -6.60
N GLU A 18 6.23 -13.30 -7.51
CA GLU A 18 7.22 -13.76 -8.49
C GLU A 18 7.66 -12.63 -9.43
N ALA A 19 6.71 -11.87 -9.97
CA ALA A 19 7.02 -10.75 -10.87
C ALA A 19 7.87 -9.68 -10.17
N PHE A 20 7.55 -9.33 -8.92
CA PHE A 20 8.34 -8.38 -8.13
C PHE A 20 9.75 -8.92 -7.87
N GLN A 21 9.86 -10.20 -7.48
CA GLN A 21 11.15 -10.83 -7.23
C GLN A 21 12.05 -10.82 -8.47
N TYR A 22 11.52 -11.22 -9.64
CA TYR A 22 12.29 -11.17 -10.89
C TYR A 22 12.64 -9.74 -11.27
N GLY A 23 11.71 -8.78 -11.12
CA GLY A 23 11.96 -7.37 -11.40
C GLY A 23 13.05 -6.77 -10.52
N ALA A 24 13.07 -7.08 -9.22
CA ALA A 24 14.12 -6.65 -8.29
C ALA A 24 15.49 -7.20 -8.67
N GLN A 25 15.58 -8.50 -8.97
CA GLN A 25 16.82 -9.15 -9.35
C GLN A 25 17.36 -8.63 -10.69
N ASP A 26 16.48 -8.51 -11.70
CA ASP A 26 16.85 -7.98 -13.01
C ASP A 26 17.33 -6.53 -12.91
N PHE A 27 16.63 -5.69 -12.13
CA PHE A 27 17.03 -4.30 -11.91
C PHE A 27 18.43 -4.21 -11.30
N ILE A 28 18.70 -5.02 -10.26
CA ILE A 28 20.01 -5.12 -9.60
C ILE A 28 21.12 -5.51 -10.57
N GLN A 29 20.87 -6.47 -11.45
CA GLN A 29 21.86 -6.98 -12.39
C GLN A 29 22.15 -6.02 -13.53
N THR A 30 21.16 -5.25 -13.97
CA THR A 30 21.25 -4.43 -15.18
C THR A 30 21.61 -2.96 -14.91
N HIS A 31 21.42 -2.47 -13.68
CA HIS A 31 21.62 -1.06 -13.34
C HIS A 31 22.66 -0.88 -12.21
N PRO A 32 23.96 -0.69 -12.50
CA PRO A 32 24.94 -0.44 -11.45
C PRO A 32 24.63 0.87 -10.68
N PRO A 33 24.76 0.91 -9.34
CA PRO A 33 24.41 2.11 -8.55
C PRO A 33 25.14 3.39 -8.98
N ALA A 34 26.40 3.27 -9.39
CA ALA A 34 27.22 4.40 -9.85
C ALA A 34 26.70 5.05 -11.15
N GLY A 35 25.88 4.33 -11.94
CA GLY A 35 25.32 4.80 -13.21
C GLY A 35 23.88 5.29 -13.11
N MET A 36 23.35 5.54 -11.90
CA MET A 36 21.93 5.82 -11.73
C MET A 36 21.54 7.21 -12.25
N THR A 37 20.89 7.23 -13.41
CA THR A 37 20.27 8.41 -14.02
C THR A 37 18.90 8.74 -13.38
N PRO A 38 18.37 9.96 -13.59
CA PRO A 38 17.00 10.29 -13.16
C PRO A 38 15.94 9.36 -13.75
N PHE A 39 16.11 8.94 -15.01
CA PHE A 39 15.20 8.00 -15.67
C PHE A 39 15.19 6.65 -14.97
N THR A 40 16.37 6.08 -14.71
CA THR A 40 16.50 4.80 -13.98
C THR A 40 16.02 4.91 -12.54
N ARG A 41 16.16 6.08 -11.90
CA ARG A 41 15.58 6.33 -10.56
C ARG A 41 14.05 6.33 -10.61
N GLY A 42 13.44 6.86 -11.67
CA GLY A 42 11.99 6.75 -11.91
C GLY A 42 11.53 5.31 -12.13
N ALA A 43 12.31 4.49 -12.84
CA ALA A 43 12.04 3.07 -12.99
C ALA A 43 12.14 2.32 -11.64
N LEU A 44 13.16 2.63 -10.84
CA LEU A 44 13.30 2.10 -9.48
C LEU A 44 12.10 2.47 -8.60
N HIS A 45 11.62 3.72 -8.69
CA HIS A 45 10.42 4.15 -7.97
C HIS A 45 9.19 3.30 -8.33
N ASN A 46 8.94 3.06 -9.63
CA ASN A 46 7.81 2.24 -10.07
C ASN A 46 7.94 0.78 -9.59
N LEU A 47 9.16 0.24 -9.62
CA LEU A 47 9.44 -1.10 -9.11
C LEU A 47 9.18 -1.18 -7.61
N VAL A 48 9.72 -0.26 -6.81
CA VAL A 48 9.48 -0.19 -5.37
C VAL A 48 8.00 0.01 -5.06
N PHE A 49 7.27 0.81 -5.85
CA PHE A 49 5.83 0.98 -5.67
C PHE A 49 5.04 -0.33 -5.89
N SER A 50 5.52 -1.22 -6.76
CA SER A 50 4.86 -2.52 -6.98
C SER A 50 4.93 -3.45 -5.77
N TYR A 51 5.87 -3.24 -4.84
CA TYR A 51 5.95 -3.98 -3.56
C TYR A 51 4.64 -3.90 -2.76
N TYR A 52 3.92 -2.76 -2.82
CA TYR A 52 2.67 -2.61 -2.08
C TYR A 52 1.58 -3.58 -2.56
N GLY A 53 1.70 -4.13 -3.78
CA GLY A 53 0.80 -5.14 -4.34
C GLY A 53 1.22 -6.59 -4.10
N THR A 54 2.35 -6.84 -3.43
CA THR A 54 2.88 -8.19 -3.09
C THR A 54 2.34 -8.67 -1.74
N SER A 55 2.57 -9.94 -1.39
CA SER A 55 2.26 -10.53 -0.07
C SER A 55 2.99 -9.87 1.09
N ARG A 56 4.11 -9.16 0.81
CA ARG A 56 5.03 -8.57 1.79
C ARG A 56 5.54 -9.60 2.80
N ASP A 57 5.66 -10.86 2.39
CA ASP A 57 6.32 -11.89 3.17
C ASP A 57 7.82 -11.55 3.39
N LEU A 58 8.50 -12.36 4.20
CA LEU A 58 9.93 -12.15 4.50
C LEU A 58 10.82 -12.21 3.24
N ARG A 59 10.39 -12.92 2.20
CA ARG A 59 11.13 -13.02 0.93
C ARG A 59 11.05 -11.69 0.17
N MET A 60 9.87 -11.09 0.04
CA MET A 60 9.68 -9.78 -0.60
C MET A 60 10.34 -8.65 0.20
N GLN A 61 10.24 -8.71 1.53
CA GLN A 61 10.94 -7.81 2.44
C GLN A 61 12.45 -7.85 2.25
N GLY A 62 13.03 -9.05 2.08
CA GLY A 62 14.44 -9.21 1.76
C GLY A 62 14.85 -8.55 0.43
N GLN A 63 13.99 -8.60 -0.60
CA GLN A 63 14.25 -7.91 -1.87
C GLN A 63 14.24 -6.38 -1.72
N ILE A 64 13.30 -5.84 -0.95
CA ILE A 64 13.27 -4.39 -0.65
C ILE A 64 14.54 -3.94 0.08
N LEU A 65 15.01 -4.70 1.08
CA LEU A 65 16.28 -4.37 1.75
C LEU A 65 17.48 -4.46 0.82
N ALA A 66 17.52 -5.44 -0.09
CA ALA A 66 18.59 -5.55 -1.08
C ALA A 66 18.62 -4.30 -1.98
N LEU A 67 17.45 -3.86 -2.48
CA LEU A 67 17.33 -2.63 -3.27
C LEU A 67 17.73 -1.39 -2.46
N HIS A 68 17.31 -1.29 -1.20
CA HIS A 68 17.69 -0.18 -0.31
C HIS A 68 19.19 -0.09 -0.07
N ASN A 69 19.84 -1.22 0.24
CA ASN A 69 21.28 -1.26 0.48
C ASN A 69 22.09 -0.89 -0.77
N MET A 70 21.57 -1.19 -1.97
CA MET A 70 22.27 -0.89 -3.22
C MET A 70 22.02 0.52 -3.76
N TYR A 71 20.78 1.03 -3.64
CA TYR A 71 20.35 2.22 -4.36
C TYR A 71 19.94 3.41 -3.49
N ASN A 72 19.90 3.23 -2.17
CA ASN A 72 19.30 4.16 -1.21
C ASN A 72 17.87 4.57 -1.61
N LEU A 73 16.88 3.87 -1.03
CA LEU A 73 15.46 4.14 -1.29
C LEU A 73 14.89 5.36 -0.52
N GLU A 74 15.73 6.16 0.15
CA GLU A 74 15.30 7.39 0.79
C GLU A 74 14.62 8.33 -0.21
N GLY A 75 13.43 8.81 0.15
CA GLY A 75 12.56 9.64 -0.69
C GLY A 75 11.81 8.88 -1.80
N LEU A 76 12.05 7.58 -1.98
CA LEU A 76 11.25 6.72 -2.87
C LEU A 76 10.27 5.82 -2.09
N MET A 77 10.55 5.60 -0.81
CA MET A 77 9.76 4.76 0.08
C MET A 77 9.69 5.40 1.47
N ASP A 78 8.63 5.10 2.20
CA ASP A 78 8.47 5.51 3.59
C ASP A 78 9.59 4.88 4.47
N MET A 79 10.29 5.71 5.25
CA MET A 79 11.39 5.28 6.10
C MET A 79 10.90 4.43 7.28
N ASP A 80 9.72 4.71 7.82
CA ASP A 80 9.14 3.91 8.91
C ASP A 80 8.82 2.48 8.43
N LEU A 81 8.40 2.37 7.17
CA LEU A 81 8.19 1.09 6.52
C LEU A 81 9.50 0.35 6.29
N LEU A 82 10.56 1.02 5.82
CA LEU A 82 11.88 0.42 5.64
C LEU A 82 12.48 -0.07 6.96
N ASP A 83 12.31 0.70 8.04
CA ASP A 83 12.76 0.32 9.38
C ASP A 83 11.98 -0.90 9.91
N THR A 84 10.66 -0.94 9.68
CA THR A 84 9.83 -2.12 9.99
C THR A 84 10.28 -3.36 9.21
N VAL A 85 10.55 -3.20 7.91
CA VAL A 85 11.06 -4.29 7.05
C VAL A 85 12.42 -4.78 7.57
N ARG A 86 13.33 -3.87 7.95
CA ARG A 86 14.63 -4.21 8.52
C ARG A 86 14.47 -5.02 9.80
N ALA A 87 13.65 -4.54 10.74
CA ALA A 87 13.41 -5.20 12.02
C ALA A 87 12.83 -6.62 11.84
N ASN A 88 11.87 -6.80 10.92
CA ASN A 88 11.28 -8.11 10.65
C ASN A 88 12.30 -9.12 10.08
N VAL A 89 13.13 -8.68 9.14
CA VAL A 89 14.16 -9.54 8.53
C VAL A 89 15.24 -9.90 9.55
N GLU A 90 15.64 -8.96 10.42
CA GLU A 90 16.61 -9.21 11.51
C GLU A 90 16.04 -10.12 12.61
N ALA A 91 14.78 -9.92 13.00
CA ALA A 91 14.10 -10.80 13.95
C ALA A 91 14.11 -12.24 13.44
N ASN A 92 13.74 -12.48 12.18
CA ASN A 92 13.72 -13.83 11.62
C ASN A 92 15.11 -14.48 11.51
N ARG A 93 16.19 -13.69 11.37
CA ARG A 93 17.57 -14.21 11.44
C ARG A 93 17.96 -14.67 12.85
N THR A 94 17.38 -14.05 13.87
CA THR A 94 17.68 -14.35 15.28
C THR A 94 16.89 -15.56 15.78
N THR A 95 15.67 -15.78 15.27
CA THR A 95 14.81 -16.90 15.68
C THR A 95 15.05 -18.20 14.90
N GLY A 96 15.93 -18.19 13.91
CA GLY A 96 16.33 -19.41 13.19
C GLY A 96 17.02 -20.40 14.15
N PRO A 97 16.80 -21.73 14.00
CA PRO A 97 17.46 -22.73 14.81
C PRO A 97 18.98 -22.49 14.73
N GLY A 98 19.57 -22.16 15.88
CA GLY A 98 20.94 -21.71 15.95
C GLY A 98 21.87 -22.63 15.17
N PRO A 99 22.85 -22.09 14.41
CA PRO A 99 23.79 -22.92 13.71
C PRO A 99 24.50 -23.78 14.75
N ASN A 100 24.25 -25.09 14.71
CA ASN A 100 25.19 -26.09 15.19
C ASN A 100 26.49 -25.80 14.45
N THR A 101 27.35 -24.99 15.07
CA THR A 101 28.62 -24.57 14.52
C THR A 101 29.52 -25.80 14.58
N PRO A 102 29.87 -26.45 13.44
CA PRO A 102 30.94 -27.42 13.47
C PRO A 102 32.21 -26.62 13.72
N SER A 103 32.93 -26.96 14.79
CA SER A 103 34.22 -26.37 15.11
C SER A 103 35.13 -26.41 13.88
N GLN A 104 35.38 -25.25 13.28
CA GLN A 104 36.35 -25.13 12.20
C GLN A 104 37.76 -25.39 12.75
N PRO A 105 38.56 -26.26 12.11
CA PRO A 105 39.97 -26.40 12.44
C PRO A 105 40.71 -25.09 12.13
N ALA A 106 41.59 -24.69 13.03
CA ALA A 106 42.45 -23.52 12.88
C ALA A 106 43.27 -23.60 11.58
N THR A 107 43.08 -22.65 10.67
CA THR A 107 43.94 -22.45 9.50
C THR A 107 45.08 -21.48 9.85
N PRO A 108 46.32 -21.69 9.37
CA PRO A 108 47.49 -20.96 9.82
C PRO A 108 47.58 -19.55 9.24
N SER A 109 48.24 -18.69 10.01
CA SER A 109 48.61 -17.31 9.72
C SER A 109 49.27 -17.13 8.35
N GLN A 110 48.78 -16.17 7.56
CA GLN A 110 49.54 -15.59 6.45
C GLN A 110 50.15 -14.24 6.83
N PRO A 111 51.29 -13.84 6.21
CA PRO A 111 52.03 -12.64 6.58
C PRO A 111 51.49 -11.38 5.92
N ALA A 112 51.65 -10.27 6.64
CA ALA A 112 51.33 -8.91 6.22
C ALA A 112 52.09 -8.48 4.96
N THR A 113 51.39 -7.79 4.05
CA THR A 113 52.01 -6.93 3.03
C THR A 113 51.73 -5.46 3.32
N PRO A 114 52.65 -4.55 2.96
CA PRO A 114 52.67 -3.17 3.45
C PRO A 114 51.90 -2.21 2.56
N SER A 115 51.43 -1.14 3.23
CA SER A 115 50.81 0.06 2.68
C SER A 115 51.71 0.78 1.66
N GLY A 116 51.13 1.13 0.51
CA GLY A 116 51.63 2.16 -0.40
C GLY A 116 50.58 3.25 -0.52
N GLY A 117 50.86 4.42 0.06
CA GLY A 117 50.07 5.62 -0.14
C GLY A 117 50.35 6.24 -1.50
N LEU A 118 49.35 6.93 -2.05
CA LEU A 118 49.54 7.99 -3.03
C LEU A 118 48.39 8.98 -2.90
N ASP A 119 48.76 10.15 -2.39
CA ASP A 119 47.99 11.37 -2.36
C ASP A 119 47.60 11.79 -3.78
N ASN A 120 46.38 12.32 -3.94
CA ASN A 120 46.17 13.38 -4.93
C ASN A 120 45.00 14.28 -4.53
N GLN A 121 45.35 15.45 -4.00
CA GLN A 121 44.51 16.64 -3.99
C GLN A 121 44.38 17.16 -5.42
N THR A 122 43.18 17.50 -5.88
CA THR A 122 42.96 18.61 -6.83
C THR A 122 41.51 19.10 -6.73
N THR A 123 41.36 20.24 -6.05
CA THR A 123 40.70 21.48 -6.48
C THR A 123 39.56 21.41 -7.50
N GLY A 124 38.41 22.03 -7.18
CA GLY A 124 37.52 22.56 -8.24
C GLY A 124 36.08 22.85 -7.84
N ASN A 125 35.85 24.08 -7.38
CA ASN A 125 34.54 24.74 -7.29
C ASN A 125 33.63 24.51 -8.51
N GLN A 126 32.32 24.33 -8.29
CA GLN A 126 31.29 25.31 -8.67
C GLN A 126 29.86 24.79 -8.43
N THR A 127 29.12 25.59 -7.67
CA THR A 127 27.69 25.48 -7.37
C THR A 127 26.88 26.20 -8.44
N PRO A 128 25.96 25.54 -9.17
CA PRO A 128 24.91 26.24 -9.90
C PRO A 128 23.70 26.46 -8.98
N ARG A 129 23.34 27.74 -8.81
CA ARG A 129 22.10 28.19 -8.19
C ARG A 129 20.90 27.57 -8.91
N GLN A 130 20.07 26.86 -8.16
CA GLN A 130 18.78 26.35 -8.60
C GLN A 130 17.69 27.41 -8.30
N PRO A 131 16.85 27.82 -9.26
CA PRO A 131 15.68 28.66 -8.98
C PRO A 131 14.53 27.81 -8.42
N SER A 132 13.93 28.30 -7.34
CA SER A 132 12.75 27.72 -6.69
C SER A 132 11.51 27.74 -7.62
N PRO A 133 10.61 26.75 -7.51
CA PRO A 133 9.38 26.68 -8.31
C PRO A 133 8.26 27.59 -7.76
N LEU A 134 7.47 28.18 -8.67
CA LEU A 134 6.17 28.78 -8.36
C LEU A 134 5.17 27.68 -7.99
N SER A 135 4.68 27.73 -6.77
CA SER A 135 3.55 26.93 -6.29
C SER A 135 2.24 27.46 -6.87
N ASN A 136 1.72 26.83 -7.93
CA ASN A 136 0.33 27.00 -8.35
C ASN A 136 -0.55 26.01 -7.59
N ALA A 137 -1.26 26.52 -6.58
CA ALA A 137 -2.32 25.78 -5.91
C ALA A 137 -3.51 25.61 -6.86
N THR A 138 -3.70 24.40 -7.38
CA THR A 138 -4.94 23.98 -8.05
C THR A 138 -6.03 23.86 -6.99
N GLN A 139 -6.91 24.86 -6.93
CA GLN A 139 -8.14 24.82 -6.15
C GLN A 139 -9.09 23.77 -6.75
N SER A 140 -9.41 22.74 -5.98
CA SER A 140 -10.49 21.81 -6.31
C SER A 140 -11.86 22.49 -6.16
N PRO A 141 -12.88 22.13 -6.95
CA PRO A 141 -14.16 22.82 -6.97
C PRO A 141 -14.94 22.61 -5.67
N ARG A 142 -15.24 23.72 -4.98
CA ARG A 142 -16.22 23.78 -3.90
C ARG A 142 -17.61 23.53 -4.48
N HIS A 143 -18.23 22.40 -4.12
CA HIS A 143 -19.67 22.25 -4.29
C HIS A 143 -20.40 23.05 -3.20
N HIS A 144 -21.36 23.84 -3.66
CA HIS A 144 -22.19 24.75 -2.90
C HIS A 144 -22.96 24.04 -1.76
N ALA A 145 -22.76 24.53 -0.53
CA ALA A 145 -23.70 24.29 0.57
C ALA A 145 -24.65 25.48 0.68
N GLY A 146 -25.93 25.16 0.81
CA GLY A 146 -27.01 26.11 1.04
C GLY A 146 -26.81 26.92 2.33
N THR A 147 -27.39 28.11 2.28
CA THR A 147 -27.39 29.15 3.31
C THR A 147 -28.05 28.64 4.59
N GLY A 148 -27.24 28.37 5.62
CA GLY A 148 -27.71 27.95 6.94
C GLY A 148 -26.73 28.42 8.02
N SER A 149 -27.21 29.31 8.87
CA SER A 149 -26.48 30.08 9.86
C SER A 149 -25.78 29.26 10.96
N GLY A 150 -24.50 29.56 11.20
CA GLY A 150 -23.96 29.81 12.55
C GLY A 150 -23.78 28.63 13.50
N THR A 151 -22.71 27.86 13.32
CA THR A 151 -21.74 27.40 14.36
C THR A 151 -20.70 26.52 13.65
N ASN A 152 -19.40 26.82 13.78
CA ASN A 152 -18.30 26.07 13.12
C ASN A 152 -18.03 24.71 13.78
N SER A 153 -19.06 24.03 14.27
CA SER A 153 -18.95 22.62 14.62
C SER A 153 -18.93 21.84 13.30
N PRO A 154 -17.96 20.95 13.06
CA PRO A 154 -18.04 20.03 11.93
C PRO A 154 -19.42 19.37 11.98
N ILE A 155 -20.17 19.48 10.88
CA ILE A 155 -21.50 18.91 10.77
C ILE A 155 -21.32 17.40 10.96
N LYS A 156 -21.60 16.92 12.16
CA LYS A 156 -21.65 15.49 12.44
C LYS A 156 -22.77 14.92 11.58
N CYS A 157 -22.40 14.03 10.67
CA CYS A 157 -23.34 13.41 9.73
C CYS A 157 -24.02 12.20 10.36
N HIS A 158 -23.69 11.86 11.60
CA HIS A 158 -24.27 10.74 12.33
C HIS A 158 -24.99 11.21 13.62
N PRO A 159 -26.04 10.50 14.08
CA PRO A 159 -26.69 10.78 15.36
C PRO A 159 -25.70 10.69 16.53
N ALA A 160 -25.93 11.45 17.60
CA ALA A 160 -24.97 11.67 18.68
C ALA A 160 -24.49 10.39 19.40
N ASP A 161 -25.26 9.30 19.30
CA ASP A 161 -25.03 8.04 20.01
C ASP A 161 -24.80 6.87 19.04
N LEU A 162 -23.85 7.02 18.10
CA LEU A 162 -23.56 5.97 17.13
C LEU A 162 -22.86 4.79 17.81
N GLN A 163 -23.64 3.84 18.32
CA GLN A 163 -23.12 2.55 18.74
C GLN A 163 -22.52 1.83 17.52
N HIS A 164 -21.38 1.15 17.72
CA HIS A 164 -20.70 0.36 16.69
C HIS A 164 -21.52 -0.90 16.39
N ILE A 165 -22.52 -0.78 15.51
CA ILE A 165 -23.48 -1.85 15.19
C ILE A 165 -23.47 -2.11 13.68
N VAL A 166 -22.74 -3.15 13.28
CA VAL A 166 -22.76 -3.64 11.90
C VAL A 166 -23.57 -4.94 11.86
N ALA A 167 -24.87 -4.83 11.55
CA ALA A 167 -25.77 -5.98 11.48
C ALA A 167 -25.60 -6.81 10.20
N ILE A 168 -25.03 -6.21 9.15
CA ILE A 168 -24.71 -6.92 7.91
C ILE A 168 -23.50 -7.82 8.15
N ALA A 169 -23.69 -9.14 8.04
CA ALA A 169 -22.59 -10.09 8.01
C ALA A 169 -21.59 -9.73 6.91
N ASN A 170 -20.30 -10.06 7.09
CA ASN A 170 -19.24 -9.75 6.12
C ASN A 170 -19.58 -10.17 4.67
N ARG A 171 -20.41 -11.22 4.54
CA ARG A 171 -21.03 -11.67 3.29
C ARG A 171 -22.55 -11.74 3.45
N SER A 172 -23.24 -10.60 3.35
CA SER A 172 -24.69 -10.61 3.15
C SER A 172 -25.02 -10.92 1.69
N LYS A 173 -26.02 -11.77 1.46
CA LYS A 173 -26.50 -12.06 0.09
C LYS A 173 -27.49 -11.01 -0.40
N ASP A 174 -28.05 -10.22 0.50
CA ASP A 174 -29.24 -9.40 0.23
C ASP A 174 -28.93 -7.92 0.16
N TRP A 175 -27.73 -7.49 0.56
CA TRP A 175 -27.36 -6.08 0.64
C TRP A 175 -25.98 -5.80 0.06
N MET A 176 -25.83 -4.65 -0.58
CA MET A 176 -24.58 -4.16 -1.17
C MET A 176 -24.26 -2.76 -0.66
N TYR A 177 -22.98 -2.46 -0.48
CA TYR A 177 -22.48 -1.15 -0.10
C TYR A 177 -22.28 -0.29 -1.35
N LYS A 178 -22.97 0.85 -1.43
CA LYS A 178 -22.76 1.81 -2.51
C LYS A 178 -21.79 2.90 -2.09
N CYS A 179 -20.70 3.02 -2.84
CA CYS A 179 -19.70 4.08 -2.66
C CYS A 179 -20.34 5.45 -2.90
N ASP A 180 -20.16 6.38 -1.96
CA ASP A 180 -20.65 7.75 -2.01
C ASP A 180 -19.93 8.57 -3.11
N ALA A 181 -18.66 8.28 -3.36
CA ALA A 181 -17.85 9.02 -4.32
C ALA A 181 -18.05 8.57 -5.78
N CYS A 182 -17.99 7.25 -6.06
CA CYS A 182 -18.11 6.73 -7.44
C CYS A 182 -19.37 5.92 -7.73
N GLY A 183 -20.28 5.74 -6.76
CA GLY A 183 -21.53 5.03 -6.96
C GLY A 183 -21.38 3.52 -7.18
N HIS A 184 -20.18 2.97 -7.06
CA HIS A 184 -19.90 1.54 -7.24
C HIS A 184 -20.52 0.72 -6.10
N GLU A 185 -21.16 -0.40 -6.45
CA GLU A 185 -21.89 -1.26 -5.52
C GLU A 185 -21.07 -2.52 -5.23
N ILE A 186 -20.66 -2.68 -3.97
CA ILE A 186 -19.76 -3.74 -3.52
C ILE A 186 -20.48 -4.65 -2.54
N LEU A 187 -20.46 -5.96 -2.80
CA LEU A 187 -21.17 -6.95 -2.00
C LEU A 187 -20.49 -7.25 -0.65
N TYR A 188 -19.15 -7.31 -0.65
CA TYR A 188 -18.38 -7.73 0.53
C TYR A 188 -17.91 -6.53 1.33
N ARG A 189 -18.08 -6.57 2.66
CA ARG A 189 -17.65 -5.48 3.55
C ARG A 189 -16.14 -5.22 3.44
N GLY A 190 -15.31 -6.26 3.46
CA GLY A 190 -13.86 -6.11 3.35
C GLY A 190 -13.41 -5.48 2.03
N GLU A 191 -14.02 -5.88 0.91
CA GLU A 191 -13.79 -5.26 -0.41
C GLU A 191 -14.21 -3.79 -0.43
N PHE A 192 -15.34 -3.46 0.22
CA PHE A 192 -15.80 -2.08 0.30
C PHE A 192 -14.87 -1.22 1.14
N VAL A 193 -14.43 -1.70 2.31
CA VAL A 193 -13.45 -1.01 3.14
C VAL A 193 -12.14 -0.78 2.38
N ARG A 194 -11.63 -1.80 1.68
CA ARG A 194 -10.44 -1.68 0.83
C ARG A 194 -10.64 -0.67 -0.30
N HIS A 195 -11.80 -0.68 -0.95
CA HIS A 195 -12.15 0.29 -1.98
C HIS A 195 -12.07 1.73 -1.46
N MET A 196 -12.61 1.99 -0.27
CA MET A 196 -12.59 3.32 0.34
C MET A 196 -11.17 3.75 0.73
N LYS A 197 -10.35 2.83 1.26
CA LYS A 197 -8.94 3.08 1.60
C LYS A 197 -8.10 3.37 0.36
N ASP A 198 -8.08 2.45 -0.59
CA ASP A 198 -7.13 2.45 -1.69
C ASP A 198 -7.54 3.43 -2.80
N ARG A 199 -8.85 3.62 -3.04
CA ARG A 199 -9.32 4.48 -4.14
C ARG A 199 -9.62 5.90 -3.72
N LEU A 200 -10.06 6.11 -2.49
CA LEU A 200 -10.43 7.45 -2.00
C LEU A 200 -9.43 8.01 -0.98
N GLY A 201 -8.37 7.26 -0.65
CA GLY A 201 -7.34 7.71 0.28
C GLY A 201 -7.84 7.84 1.72
N ARG A 202 -8.95 7.19 2.08
CA ARG A 202 -9.53 7.26 3.43
C ARG A 202 -8.78 6.30 4.35
N VAL A 203 -7.59 6.71 4.79
CA VAL A 203 -6.68 5.89 5.61
C VAL A 203 -7.37 5.49 6.92
N GLY A 204 -7.34 4.20 7.24
CA GLY A 204 -7.99 3.68 8.44
C GLY A 204 -9.52 3.65 8.40
N PHE A 205 -10.14 3.86 7.23
CA PHE A 205 -11.59 3.73 7.08
C PHE A 205 -12.13 2.39 7.60
N ASP A 206 -13.21 2.45 8.38
CA ASP A 206 -14.04 1.30 8.72
C ASP A 206 -15.53 1.68 8.74
N ILE A 207 -16.38 0.69 8.51
CA ILE A 207 -17.84 0.85 8.63
C ILE A 207 -18.18 0.72 10.11
N VAL A 208 -18.80 1.76 10.65
CA VAL A 208 -19.21 1.80 12.06
C VAL A 208 -20.65 1.39 12.28
N ARG A 209 -21.53 1.62 11.30
CA ARG A 209 -22.94 1.20 11.39
C ARG A 209 -23.48 0.85 10.03
N ALA A 210 -24.18 -0.29 9.94
CA ALA A 210 -24.93 -0.69 8.76
C ALA A 210 -26.04 -1.65 9.19
N THR A 211 -27.26 -1.13 9.29
CA THR A 211 -28.43 -1.85 9.81
C THR A 211 -29.59 -1.73 8.83
N PRO A 212 -29.62 -2.58 7.78
CA PRO A 212 -30.60 -2.46 6.69
C PRO A 212 -32.06 -2.64 7.14
N GLU A 213 -32.30 -3.29 8.28
CA GLU A 213 -33.65 -3.42 8.85
C GLU A 213 -34.21 -2.08 9.36
N THR A 214 -33.32 -1.18 9.78
CA THR A 214 -33.71 0.14 10.31
C THR A 214 -33.52 1.25 9.30
N GLU A 215 -32.47 1.16 8.46
CA GLU A 215 -32.08 2.22 7.54
C GLU A 215 -31.29 1.69 6.34
N ASP A 216 -31.56 2.24 5.15
CA ASP A 216 -30.85 1.92 3.91
C ASP A 216 -29.51 2.69 3.80
N ARG A 217 -28.82 2.89 4.92
CA ARG A 217 -27.59 3.67 5.00
C ARG A 217 -26.49 2.93 5.74
N TRP A 218 -25.26 3.16 5.30
CA TRP A 218 -24.06 2.80 6.03
C TRP A 218 -23.38 4.07 6.53
N TYR A 219 -22.72 3.95 7.67
CA TYR A 219 -21.91 4.99 8.29
C TYR A 219 -20.49 4.44 8.45
N GLY A 220 -19.49 5.25 8.12
CA GLY A 220 -18.08 4.91 8.27
C GLY A 220 -17.29 6.06 8.87
N VAL A 221 -16.15 5.73 9.46
CA VAL A 221 -15.21 6.69 10.05
C VAL A 221 -13.80 6.31 9.60
N ASP A 222 -12.95 7.29 9.34
CA ASP A 222 -11.53 7.07 9.05
C ASP A 222 -10.63 7.31 10.28
N ALA A 223 -9.32 7.11 10.14
CA ALA A 223 -8.37 7.32 11.23
C ALA A 223 -8.29 8.79 11.70
N ALA A 224 -8.69 9.74 10.86
CA ALA A 224 -8.72 11.16 11.21
C ALA A 224 -10.02 11.58 11.92
N GLY A 225 -10.96 10.65 12.10
CA GLY A 225 -12.28 10.92 12.68
C GLY A 225 -13.25 11.58 11.69
N ASN A 226 -12.94 11.59 10.39
CA ASN A 226 -13.89 12.05 9.38
C ASN A 226 -15.02 11.04 9.25
N GLU A 227 -16.24 11.54 9.27
CA GLU A 227 -17.44 10.75 9.18
C GLU A 227 -17.93 10.67 7.73
N TYR A 228 -18.40 9.50 7.33
CA TYR A 228 -18.91 9.23 6.00
C TYR A 228 -20.25 8.53 6.08
N VAL A 229 -21.12 8.84 5.13
CA VAL A 229 -22.42 8.19 4.97
C VAL A 229 -22.65 7.85 3.52
N GLY A 230 -23.21 6.67 3.27
CA GLY A 230 -23.64 6.26 1.94
C GLY A 230 -24.83 5.32 1.99
N MET A 231 -25.25 4.85 0.83
CA MET A 231 -26.46 4.02 0.71
C MET A 231 -26.13 2.53 0.76
N LEU A 232 -26.99 1.77 1.43
CA LEU A 232 -27.10 0.34 1.26
C LEU A 232 -28.12 0.08 0.14
N VAL A 233 -27.78 -0.82 -0.77
CA VAL A 233 -28.66 -1.18 -1.89
C VAL A 233 -29.10 -2.62 -1.69
N ALA A 234 -30.40 -2.84 -1.61
CA ALA A 234 -30.96 -4.19 -1.59
C ALA A 234 -30.60 -4.87 -2.91
N LYS A 235 -30.00 -6.05 -2.82
CA LYS A 235 -29.76 -6.90 -3.98
C LYS A 235 -31.12 -7.41 -4.43
N ILE A 236 -31.67 -6.79 -5.48
CA ILE A 236 -32.95 -7.23 -6.05
C ILE A 236 -32.75 -8.67 -6.52
N GLY A 237 -33.31 -9.61 -5.74
CA GLY A 237 -33.25 -11.04 -5.97
C GLY A 237 -33.74 -11.32 -7.38
N THR A 238 -32.82 -11.63 -8.26
CA THR A 238 -33.11 -11.86 -9.66
C THR A 238 -32.50 -13.19 -10.03
N GLY A 239 -33.38 -14.15 -10.30
CA GLY A 239 -33.05 -15.44 -10.87
C GLY A 239 -32.04 -15.28 -12.00
N GLU A 240 -31.05 -16.17 -12.01
CA GLU A 240 -30.12 -16.40 -13.11
C GLU A 240 -29.56 -15.16 -13.81
N ARG A 241 -29.30 -14.06 -13.09
CA ARG A 241 -28.49 -12.99 -13.65
C ARG A 241 -27.04 -13.44 -13.67
N ASN A 242 -26.73 -14.10 -14.78
CA ASN A 242 -25.55 -13.98 -15.61
C ASN A 242 -24.45 -13.16 -14.93
N ARG A 243 -23.32 -13.82 -14.65
CA ARG A 243 -22.11 -13.30 -14.00
C ARG A 243 -21.62 -12.04 -14.73
N GLN A 244 -22.26 -10.91 -14.52
CA GLN A 244 -21.78 -9.62 -15.00
C GLN A 244 -20.47 -9.39 -14.27
N ARG A 245 -19.39 -9.70 -14.99
CA ARG A 245 -18.02 -9.45 -14.61
C ARG A 245 -17.96 -8.02 -14.07
N MET A 246 -17.34 -7.87 -12.91
CA MET A 246 -17.20 -6.61 -12.19
C MET A 246 -16.92 -5.48 -13.19
N ARG A 247 -17.80 -4.48 -13.23
CA ARG A 247 -17.54 -3.27 -14.03
C ARG A 247 -16.22 -2.67 -13.56
N SER A 248 -15.40 -2.26 -14.52
CA SER A 248 -14.04 -1.75 -14.35
C SER A 248 -13.89 -0.74 -13.20
N PRO A 249 -12.71 -0.68 -12.55
CA PRO A 249 -12.46 0.19 -11.41
C PRO A 249 -12.77 1.65 -11.72
N CYS A 250 -13.28 2.37 -10.70
CA CYS A 250 -13.69 3.77 -10.78
C CYS A 250 -12.66 4.61 -11.52
N ARG A 251 -12.96 4.98 -12.78
CA ARG A 251 -12.21 6.02 -13.50
C ARG A 251 -12.69 7.36 -12.94
N HIS A 252 -11.77 8.17 -12.44
CA HIS A 252 -12.04 9.58 -12.12
C HIS A 252 -12.73 10.20 -13.34
N ARG A 253 -13.95 10.70 -13.13
CA ARG A 253 -14.72 11.41 -14.14
C ARG A 253 -14.47 12.90 -14.00
#